data_AF-A0A7W9QAU0-F1
#
_entry.id   AF-A0A7W9QAU0-F1
#
_cell.length_a   1.000
_cell.length_b   1.000
_cell.length_c   1.000
_cell.angle_alpha   90.00
_cell.angle_beta   90.00
_cell.angle_gamma   90.00
#
_symmetry.space_group_name_H-M   'P 1'
#
loop_
_entity.id
_entity.type
_entity.pdbx_description
1 polymer ?
#
loop_
_entity_poly.entity_id
_entity_poly.type
_entity_poly.pdbx_seq_one_letter_code
_entity_poly.pdbx_strand_id
1 'polypeptide(L)'
;MARPADPTLEWPTHPRLKPALRRAWRSRDTVQFGITPAHAVAVGPLDTATGSFIYLLDGTRGLPLLRQEAQAMGLPAGRADSVVARLVAAGLIEDSLAGGGTTSAVRSDARARDRLRADQAALSVLHPDPSAGLRLLGARRATRVQVRGAGRVGSSVAALLSAAGVGQVDVMDGGYVEPWDVLPGGLSPEQIGERRDTAARRLVRSAAPARRTSRAASPASSARGASPAPAACGTAGPSCGVAASAGHGASADPCGPDLVVIAPRDGLAAYAPEPDAAEQLMSAKVPHLYAGVLEGTGVVGPLVLPGITCCAGCMAARRAEREPGWPRMLAQWRSGRQTPVPACDAALATVVAGYTAAQVLALLDGGTPPSVGARLELTLPGLAWDVRPIEPHPSCVCGAMTTSVTRYSSDGEEPQATMSG
;
A
#
# COMPACT_ATOMS: atom_id res chain seq x y z
N MET A 1 39.41 -8.72 -7.48
CA MET A 1 37.96 -8.40 -7.37
C MET A 1 37.63 -8.24 -5.91
N ALA A 2 37.45 -7.00 -5.43
CA ALA A 2 37.00 -6.77 -4.06
C ALA A 2 35.46 -6.91 -4.05
N ARG A 3 34.96 -8.03 -3.52
CA ARG A 3 33.53 -8.20 -3.20
C ARG A 3 33.19 -7.22 -2.06
N PRO A 4 32.02 -6.56 -2.08
CA PRO A 4 31.57 -5.77 -0.94
C PRO A 4 31.39 -6.69 0.29
N ALA A 5 31.53 -6.10 1.48
CA ALA A 5 31.49 -6.79 2.77
C ALA A 5 30.10 -7.33 3.16
N ASP A 6 29.05 -6.95 2.43
CA ASP A 6 27.69 -7.47 2.63
C ASP A 6 27.37 -8.55 1.58
N PRO A 7 27.23 -9.83 1.97
CA PRO A 7 26.94 -10.93 1.06
C PRO A 7 25.52 -10.91 0.46
N THR A 8 24.63 -9.99 0.88
CA THR A 8 23.24 -9.89 0.39
C THR A 8 23.05 -8.91 -0.77
N LEU A 9 24.03 -8.05 -1.06
CA LEU A 9 23.89 -7.03 -2.09
C LEU A 9 24.22 -7.61 -3.48
N GLU A 10 23.17 -7.95 -4.24
CA GLU A 10 23.32 -8.36 -5.63
C GLU A 10 24.05 -7.28 -6.43
N TRP A 11 25.12 -7.67 -7.11
CA TRP A 11 25.93 -6.74 -7.88
C TRP A 11 25.17 -6.32 -9.16
N PRO A 12 25.05 -5.02 -9.47
CA PRO A 12 24.20 -4.56 -10.57
C PRO A 12 24.78 -5.01 -11.91
N THR A 13 23.93 -5.53 -12.78
CA THR A 13 24.31 -5.93 -14.14
C THR A 13 24.34 -4.72 -15.08
N HIS A 14 23.32 -3.86 -15.01
CA HIS A 14 23.12 -2.66 -15.84
C HIS A 14 22.90 -1.44 -14.94
N PRO A 15 23.97 -0.95 -14.29
CA PRO A 15 23.87 0.10 -13.29
C PRO A 15 23.38 1.40 -13.92
N ARG A 16 22.42 2.01 -13.23
CA ARG A 16 21.80 3.29 -13.56
C ARG A 16 21.81 4.17 -12.33
N LEU A 17 22.20 5.42 -12.44
CA LEU A 17 21.96 6.39 -11.37
C LEU A 17 20.47 6.59 -11.16
N LYS A 18 20.04 6.63 -9.90
CA LYS A 18 18.64 6.87 -9.54
C LYS A 18 18.13 8.18 -10.18
N PRO A 19 17.22 8.10 -11.17
CA PRO A 19 16.90 9.25 -12.02
C PRO A 19 16.11 10.35 -11.30
N ALA A 20 15.46 10.02 -10.18
CA ALA A 20 14.72 10.99 -9.36
C ALA A 20 15.64 11.88 -8.50
N LEU A 21 16.91 11.49 -8.30
CA LEU A 21 17.86 12.31 -7.54
C LEU A 21 18.48 13.37 -8.45
N ARG A 22 18.19 14.64 -8.15
CA ARG A 22 18.87 15.77 -8.78
C ARG A 22 20.34 15.78 -8.38
N ARG A 23 21.20 16.30 -9.26
CA ARG A 23 22.66 16.29 -9.09
C ARG A 23 23.21 17.69 -9.18
N ALA A 24 24.16 18.03 -8.30
CA ALA A 24 24.89 19.28 -8.35
C ALA A 24 26.30 19.10 -7.78
N TRP A 25 27.28 19.83 -8.34
CA TRP A 25 28.59 19.93 -7.73
C TRP A 25 28.49 20.81 -6.48
N ARG A 26 28.91 20.29 -5.32
CA ARG A 26 28.95 21.02 -4.05
C ARG A 26 30.30 21.71 -3.85
N SER A 27 31.36 21.10 -4.36
CA SER A 27 32.72 21.63 -4.41
C SER A 27 33.38 21.20 -5.73
N ARG A 28 34.68 21.48 -5.90
CA ARG A 28 35.44 21.05 -7.10
C ARG A 28 35.58 19.53 -7.23
N ASP A 29 35.41 18.79 -6.14
CA ASP A 29 35.66 17.35 -6.05
C ASP A 29 34.49 16.56 -5.43
N THR A 30 33.38 17.21 -5.07
CA THR A 30 32.24 16.56 -4.41
C THR A 30 30.95 16.83 -5.17
N VAL A 31 30.24 15.75 -5.52
CA VAL A 31 28.92 15.80 -6.14
C VAL A 31 27.85 15.43 -5.11
N GLN A 32 26.81 16.25 -5.00
CA GLN A 32 25.62 15.95 -4.22
C GLN A 32 24.52 15.37 -5.12
N PHE A 33 23.89 14.31 -4.63
CA PHE A 33 22.71 13.67 -5.19
C PHE A 33 21.54 13.92 -4.24
N GLY A 34 20.40 14.38 -4.74
CA GLY A 34 19.23 14.74 -3.94
C GLY A 34 19.26 16.17 -3.39
N ILE A 35 18.07 16.64 -2.99
CA ILE A 35 17.83 17.98 -2.42
C ILE A 35 17.34 17.88 -0.98
N THR A 36 16.40 16.97 -0.71
CA THR A 36 15.81 16.82 0.62
C THR A 36 16.79 16.15 1.57
N PRO A 37 16.94 16.64 2.82
CA PRO A 37 17.91 16.07 3.77
C PRO A 37 17.76 14.57 4.00
N ALA A 38 16.54 14.05 4.00
CA ALA A 38 16.25 12.63 4.20
C ALA A 38 16.86 11.69 3.13
N HIS A 39 17.19 12.21 1.94
CA HIS A 39 17.66 11.38 0.81
C HIS A 39 18.89 11.97 0.11
N ALA A 40 19.42 13.11 0.57
CA ALA A 40 20.56 13.75 -0.06
C ALA A 40 21.86 13.07 0.36
N VAL A 41 22.71 12.73 -0.62
CA VAL A 41 23.99 12.07 -0.41
C VAL A 41 25.09 12.82 -1.14
N ALA A 42 26.20 13.10 -0.46
CA ALA A 42 27.39 13.71 -1.05
C ALA A 42 28.47 12.66 -1.32
N VAL A 43 29.08 12.72 -2.50
CA VAL A 43 30.11 11.78 -2.96
C VAL A 43 31.33 12.58 -3.42
N GLY A 44 32.41 12.53 -2.64
CA GLY A 44 33.73 13.10 -2.95
C GLY A 44 34.87 12.41 -2.18
N PRO A 45 36.14 12.56 -2.58
CA PRO A 45 36.59 13.31 -3.74
C PRO A 45 36.37 12.55 -5.05
N LEU A 46 36.08 13.29 -6.12
CA LEU A 46 35.90 12.83 -7.49
C LEU A 46 36.76 13.71 -8.40
N ASP A 47 37.63 13.07 -9.18
CA ASP A 47 38.32 13.73 -10.28
C ASP A 47 37.38 13.89 -11.50
N THR A 48 37.76 14.74 -12.45
CA THR A 48 36.96 15.04 -13.65
C THR A 48 36.64 13.78 -14.47
N ALA A 49 37.61 12.86 -14.59
CA ALA A 49 37.43 11.63 -15.36
C ALA A 49 36.39 10.71 -14.71
N THR A 50 36.44 10.58 -13.38
CA THR A 50 35.45 9.83 -12.59
C THR A 50 34.08 10.50 -12.66
N GLY A 51 34.03 11.83 -12.59
CA GLY A 51 32.80 12.60 -12.79
C GLY A 51 32.15 12.33 -14.15
N SER A 52 32.94 12.31 -15.23
CA SER A 52 32.46 11.95 -16.57
C SER A 52 32.01 10.49 -16.68
N PHE A 53 32.75 9.55 -16.08
CA PHE A 53 32.36 8.13 -16.04
C PHE A 53 31.00 7.92 -15.37
N ILE A 54 30.69 8.64 -14.30
CA ILE A 54 29.41 8.58 -13.59
C ILE A 54 28.22 8.89 -14.52
N TYR A 55 28.39 9.72 -15.56
CA TYR A 55 27.33 10.00 -16.55
C TYR A 55 27.01 8.81 -17.47
N LEU A 56 27.90 7.82 -17.60
CA LEU A 56 27.68 6.63 -18.40
C LEU A 56 26.77 5.59 -17.71
N LEU A 57 26.52 5.75 -16.41
CA LEU A 57 25.64 4.91 -15.60
C LEU A 57 24.17 5.27 -15.85
N ASP A 58 23.71 5.02 -17.07
CA ASP A 58 22.35 5.31 -17.54
C ASP A 58 21.45 4.05 -17.62
N GLY A 59 22.01 2.88 -17.32
CA GLY A 59 21.32 1.59 -17.37
C GLY A 59 21.28 0.92 -18.75
N THR A 60 21.84 1.55 -19.78
CA THR A 60 21.90 0.98 -21.15
C THR A 60 23.13 0.09 -21.35
N ARG A 61 24.16 0.26 -20.52
CA ARG A 61 25.44 -0.44 -20.60
C ARG A 61 25.60 -1.41 -19.44
N GLY A 62 25.98 -2.64 -19.76
CA GLY A 62 26.40 -3.61 -18.76
C GLY A 62 27.80 -3.30 -18.22
N LEU A 63 28.13 -3.85 -17.04
CA LEU A 63 29.45 -3.66 -16.43
C LEU A 63 30.67 -3.97 -17.32
N PRO A 64 30.69 -5.04 -18.16
CA PRO A 64 31.82 -5.29 -19.04
C PRO A 64 32.12 -4.12 -19.98
N LEU A 65 31.08 -3.51 -20.55
CA LEU A 65 31.21 -2.36 -21.44
C LEU A 65 31.64 -1.10 -20.66
N LEU A 66 31.07 -0.87 -19.47
CA LEU A 66 31.48 0.25 -18.62
C LEU A 66 32.96 0.20 -18.22
N ARG A 67 33.52 -0.99 -18.01
CA ARG A 67 34.96 -1.17 -17.75
C ARG A 67 35.82 -0.78 -18.95
N GLN A 68 35.39 -1.13 -20.16
CA GLN A 68 36.09 -0.75 -21.40
C GLN A 68 36.06 0.77 -21.61
N GLU A 69 34.90 1.40 -21.41
CA GLU A 69 34.74 2.85 -21.52
C GLU A 69 35.60 3.60 -20.48
N ALA A 70 35.63 3.11 -19.23
CA ALA A 70 36.47 3.68 -18.19
C ALA A 70 37.96 3.62 -18.57
N GLN A 71 38.42 2.51 -19.15
CA GLN A 71 39.79 2.38 -19.62
C GLN A 71 40.09 3.34 -20.79
N ALA A 72 39.15 3.49 -21.73
CA ALA A 72 39.28 4.45 -22.83
C ALA A 72 39.33 5.91 -22.34
N MET A 73 38.66 6.22 -21.23
CA MET A 73 38.72 7.51 -20.54
C MET A 73 39.98 7.70 -19.68
N GLY A 74 40.89 6.71 -19.64
CA GLY A 74 42.14 6.77 -18.87
C GLY A 74 41.98 6.51 -17.37
N LEU A 75 40.87 5.92 -16.92
CA LEU A 75 40.72 5.53 -15.51
C LEU A 75 41.62 4.33 -15.20
N PRO A 76 42.25 4.30 -13.99
CA PRO A 76 43.03 3.15 -13.55
C PRO A 76 42.22 1.85 -13.54
N ALA A 77 42.89 0.71 -13.75
CA ALA A 77 42.26 -0.60 -13.66
C ALA A 77 41.53 -0.78 -12.32
N GLY A 78 40.28 -1.26 -12.37
CA GLY A 78 39.43 -1.47 -11.19
C GLY A 78 38.76 -0.20 -10.63
N ARG A 79 39.12 1.01 -11.10
CA ARG A 79 38.48 2.27 -10.65
C ARG A 79 36.97 2.28 -10.95
N ALA A 80 36.56 1.80 -12.12
CA ALA A 80 35.16 1.68 -12.51
C ALA A 80 34.34 0.85 -11.51
N ASP A 81 34.86 -0.33 -11.15
CA ASP A 81 34.20 -1.23 -10.18
C ASP A 81 34.15 -0.59 -8.80
N SER A 82 35.22 0.07 -8.34
CA SER A 82 35.24 0.78 -7.06
C SER A 82 34.26 1.95 -7.00
N VAL A 83 34.10 2.69 -8.10
CA VAL A 83 33.11 3.78 -8.20
C VAL A 83 31.70 3.23 -8.14
N VAL A 84 31.39 2.17 -8.90
CA VAL A 84 30.08 1.51 -8.86
C VAL A 84 29.82 0.96 -7.44
N ALA A 85 30.79 0.29 -6.82
CA ALA A 85 30.67 -0.23 -5.46
C ALA A 85 30.29 0.87 -4.46
N ARG A 86 30.99 2.02 -4.56
CA ARG A 86 30.77 3.17 -3.70
C ARG A 86 29.39 3.79 -3.91
N LEU A 87 28.93 3.91 -5.16
CA LEU A 87 27.61 4.44 -5.47
C LEU A 87 26.48 3.48 -5.05
N VAL A 88 26.71 2.17 -5.18
CA VAL A 88 25.81 1.13 -4.68
C VAL A 88 25.71 1.20 -3.15
N ALA A 89 26.84 1.27 -2.45
CA ALA A 89 26.87 1.44 -0.99
C ALA A 89 26.21 2.74 -0.52
N ALA A 90 26.32 3.80 -1.32
CA ALA A 90 25.64 5.07 -1.10
C ALA A 90 24.13 5.04 -1.47
N GLY A 91 23.61 3.93 -1.98
CA GLY A 91 22.21 3.80 -2.39
C GLY A 91 21.84 4.68 -3.59
N LEU A 92 22.79 4.98 -4.47
CA LEU A 92 22.60 5.87 -5.63
C LEU A 92 22.39 5.14 -6.96
N ILE A 93 22.50 3.81 -6.95
CA ILE A 93 22.37 2.96 -8.13
C ILE A 93 21.07 2.17 -8.09
N GLU A 94 20.45 2.04 -9.26
CA GLU A 94 19.39 1.10 -9.62
C GLU A 94 19.94 0.16 -10.70
N ASP A 95 19.52 -1.10 -10.72
CA ASP A 95 19.82 -2.01 -11.81
C ASP A 95 18.59 -2.16 -12.72
N SER A 96 18.74 -1.71 -13.96
CA SER A 96 17.67 -1.72 -14.96
C SER A 96 17.16 -3.13 -15.28
N LEU A 97 18.00 -4.15 -15.09
CA LEU A 97 17.66 -5.55 -15.41
C LEU A 97 17.53 -6.45 -14.18
N ALA A 98 17.76 -5.96 -12.96
CA ALA A 98 17.67 -6.81 -11.76
C ALA A 98 16.26 -7.34 -11.49
N GLY A 99 16.21 -8.46 -10.75
CA GLY A 99 14.99 -9.07 -10.22
C GLY A 99 14.60 -10.42 -10.85
N GLY A 100 13.61 -11.06 -10.24
CA GLY A 100 13.10 -12.39 -10.61
C GLY A 100 11.82 -12.38 -11.45
N GLY A 101 11.05 -13.46 -11.40
CA GLY A 101 9.87 -13.67 -12.25
C GLY A 101 8.79 -12.58 -12.14
N THR A 102 8.50 -12.10 -10.93
CA THR A 102 7.53 -11.00 -10.68
C THR A 102 7.99 -9.69 -11.31
N THR A 103 9.28 -9.37 -11.21
CA THR A 103 9.90 -8.21 -11.86
C THR A 103 9.83 -8.32 -13.39
N SER A 104 10.05 -9.52 -13.95
CA SER A 104 9.91 -9.76 -15.39
C SER A 104 8.49 -9.49 -15.90
N ALA A 105 7.47 -9.88 -15.14
CA ALA A 105 6.07 -9.60 -15.48
C ALA A 105 5.79 -8.08 -15.54
N VAL A 106 6.31 -7.30 -14.59
CA VAL A 106 6.24 -5.83 -14.63
C VAL A 106 7.00 -5.30 -15.84
N ARG A 107 8.21 -5.80 -16.11
CA ARG A 107 9.04 -5.37 -17.24
C ARG A 107 8.40 -5.60 -18.61
N SER A 108 7.71 -6.72 -18.77
CA SER A 108 7.00 -7.06 -20.02
C SER A 108 5.79 -6.16 -20.32
N ASP A 109 5.21 -5.52 -19.30
CA ASP A 109 4.04 -4.66 -19.44
C ASP A 109 4.44 -3.20 -19.63
N ALA A 110 4.68 -2.80 -20.88
CA ALA A 110 5.15 -1.45 -21.20
C ALA A 110 4.20 -0.33 -20.73
N ARG A 111 2.87 -0.56 -20.76
CA ARG A 111 1.88 0.44 -20.32
C ARG A 111 1.86 0.57 -18.80
N ALA A 112 1.89 -0.55 -18.08
CA ALA A 112 1.98 -0.50 -16.63
C ALA A 112 3.27 0.17 -16.18
N ARG A 113 4.41 -0.11 -16.83
CA ARG A 113 5.69 0.56 -16.54
C ARG A 113 5.64 2.06 -16.76
N ASP A 114 5.06 2.50 -17.88
CA ASP A 114 5.03 3.93 -18.17
C ASP A 114 4.16 4.70 -17.15
N ARG A 115 3.02 4.11 -16.79
CA ARG A 115 2.13 4.64 -15.75
C ARG A 115 2.78 4.68 -14.37
N LEU A 116 3.48 3.61 -13.98
CA LEU A 116 4.11 3.47 -12.65
C LEU A 116 5.54 4.02 -12.59
N ARG A 117 6.00 4.74 -13.63
CA ARG A 117 7.38 5.22 -13.72
C ARG A 117 7.75 6.15 -12.57
N ALA A 118 6.80 7.01 -12.16
CA ALA A 118 6.98 7.92 -11.04
C ALA A 118 7.06 7.15 -9.71
N ASP A 119 6.16 6.18 -9.50
CA ASP A 119 6.17 5.32 -8.31
C ASP A 119 7.45 4.49 -8.21
N GLN A 120 7.91 3.89 -9.32
CA GLN A 120 9.18 3.17 -9.37
C GLN A 120 10.34 4.07 -8.96
N ALA A 121 10.39 5.30 -9.49
CA ALA A 121 11.46 6.23 -9.19
C ALA A 121 11.44 6.68 -7.72
N ALA A 122 10.25 6.86 -7.13
CA ALA A 122 10.09 7.13 -5.70
C ALA A 122 10.57 5.94 -4.85
N LEU A 123 10.13 4.72 -5.16
CA LEU A 123 10.57 3.50 -4.48
C LEU A 123 12.08 3.30 -4.59
N SER A 124 12.66 3.56 -5.75
CA SER A 124 14.10 3.53 -5.97
C SER A 124 14.83 4.51 -5.04
N VAL A 125 14.31 5.72 -4.79
CA VAL A 125 14.91 6.65 -3.82
C VAL A 125 14.75 6.18 -2.38
N LEU A 126 13.59 5.64 -2.02
CA LEU A 126 13.28 5.20 -0.66
C LEU A 126 14.06 3.96 -0.23
N HIS A 127 14.46 3.11 -1.17
CA HIS A 127 15.15 1.85 -0.89
C HIS A 127 16.56 1.85 -1.49
N PRO A 128 17.63 1.67 -0.68
CA PRO A 128 19.00 1.76 -1.17
C PRO A 128 19.39 0.63 -2.13
N ASP A 129 18.78 -0.55 -2.00
CA ASP A 129 19.06 -1.72 -2.85
C ASP A 129 18.75 -1.43 -4.35
N PRO A 130 19.71 -1.68 -5.27
CA PRO A 130 19.55 -1.42 -6.70
C PRO A 130 18.35 -2.10 -7.37
N SER A 131 17.85 -3.19 -6.80
CA SER A 131 16.76 -3.98 -7.38
C SER A 131 15.38 -3.73 -6.74
N ALA A 132 15.32 -2.88 -5.70
CA ALA A 132 14.14 -2.71 -4.87
C ALA A 132 12.94 -2.14 -5.63
N GLY A 133 13.10 -1.08 -6.42
CA GLY A 133 11.97 -0.38 -7.05
C GLY A 133 11.09 -1.32 -7.90
N LEU A 134 11.70 -2.06 -8.82
CA LEU A 134 10.97 -3.03 -9.65
C LEU A 134 10.49 -4.25 -8.87
N ARG A 135 11.27 -4.74 -7.90
CA ARG A 135 10.86 -5.89 -7.07
C ARG A 135 9.61 -5.57 -6.25
N LEU A 136 9.56 -4.38 -5.64
CA LEU A 136 8.43 -3.92 -4.84
C LEU A 136 7.18 -3.69 -5.71
N LEU A 137 7.32 -3.10 -6.89
CA LEU A 137 6.20 -3.04 -7.85
C LEU A 137 5.72 -4.44 -8.28
N GLY A 138 6.64 -5.39 -8.44
CA GLY A 138 6.31 -6.80 -8.69
C GLY A 138 5.54 -7.43 -7.52
N ALA A 139 5.93 -7.13 -6.28
CA ALA A 139 5.25 -7.59 -5.07
C ALA A 139 3.84 -6.99 -4.96
N ARG A 140 3.69 -5.67 -5.09
CA ARG A 140 2.38 -4.99 -5.11
C ARG A 140 1.43 -5.60 -6.15
N ARG A 141 1.94 -5.89 -7.34
CA ARG A 141 1.16 -6.52 -8.42
C ARG A 141 0.68 -7.94 -8.08
N ALA A 142 1.36 -8.65 -7.19
CA ALA A 142 0.95 -9.98 -6.74
C ALA A 142 -0.04 -9.93 -5.55
N THR A 143 -0.24 -8.75 -4.96
CA THR A 143 -1.08 -8.56 -3.77
C THR A 143 -2.55 -8.31 -4.11
N ARG A 144 -3.43 -8.82 -3.24
CA ARG A 144 -4.87 -8.55 -3.20
C ARG A 144 -5.24 -7.77 -1.94
N VAL A 145 -5.81 -6.58 -2.13
CA VAL A 145 -6.37 -5.76 -1.04
C VAL A 145 -7.87 -5.66 -1.17
N GLN A 146 -8.60 -5.83 -0.06
CA GLN A 146 -10.03 -5.61 0.00
C GLN A 146 -10.33 -4.31 0.76
N VAL A 147 -11.20 -3.46 0.21
CA VAL A 147 -11.69 -2.25 0.87
C VAL A 147 -13.17 -2.45 1.23
N ARG A 148 -13.48 -2.39 2.53
CA ARG A 148 -14.84 -2.51 3.08
C ARG A 148 -15.38 -1.10 3.36
N GLY A 149 -16.33 -0.68 2.55
CA GLY A 149 -16.89 0.66 2.52
C GLY A 149 -16.37 1.46 1.31
N ALA A 150 -17.30 2.07 0.58
CA ALA A 150 -17.09 2.82 -0.66
C ALA A 150 -17.67 4.24 -0.54
N GLY A 151 -17.63 4.82 0.67
CA GLY A 151 -17.84 6.25 0.86
C GLY A 151 -16.64 7.07 0.36
N ARG A 152 -16.57 8.34 0.77
CA ARG A 152 -15.52 9.28 0.32
C ARG A 152 -14.10 8.81 0.60
N VAL A 153 -13.83 8.26 1.78
CA VAL A 153 -12.49 7.72 2.11
C VAL A 153 -12.23 6.42 1.36
N GLY A 154 -13.10 5.42 1.49
CA GLY A 154 -12.86 4.08 0.97
C GLY A 154 -12.74 4.01 -0.57
N SER A 155 -13.58 4.74 -1.30
CA SER A 155 -13.51 4.77 -2.77
C SER A 155 -12.19 5.38 -3.27
N SER A 156 -11.73 6.48 -2.66
CA SER A 156 -10.45 7.10 -2.99
C SER A 156 -9.25 6.23 -2.58
N VAL A 157 -9.30 5.56 -1.42
CA VAL A 157 -8.27 4.57 -1.05
C VAL A 157 -8.17 3.46 -2.10
N ALA A 158 -9.31 2.88 -2.49
CA ALA A 158 -9.32 1.81 -3.48
C ALA A 158 -8.73 2.28 -4.83
N ALA A 159 -9.07 3.49 -5.28
CA ALA A 159 -8.52 4.09 -6.49
C ALA A 159 -7.01 4.31 -6.39
N LEU A 160 -6.53 4.85 -5.27
CA LEU A 160 -5.10 5.12 -5.04
C LEU A 160 -4.28 3.83 -5.00
N LEU A 161 -4.76 2.78 -4.33
CA LEU A 161 -4.07 1.48 -4.29
C LEU A 161 -3.95 0.86 -5.68
N SER A 162 -5.02 0.92 -6.48
CA SER A 162 -5.00 0.49 -7.88
C SER A 162 -4.00 1.30 -8.70
N ALA A 163 -4.05 2.64 -8.57
CA ALA A 163 -3.13 3.55 -9.22
C ALA A 163 -1.66 3.24 -8.86
N ALA A 164 -1.38 2.94 -7.59
CA ALA A 164 -0.05 2.63 -7.07
C ALA A 164 0.48 1.22 -7.44
N GLY A 165 -0.28 0.44 -8.21
CA GLY A 165 0.16 -0.84 -8.77
C GLY A 165 -0.21 -2.07 -7.96
N VAL A 166 -1.12 -1.96 -6.98
CA VAL A 166 -1.69 -3.14 -6.31
C VAL A 166 -2.46 -3.98 -7.33
N GLY A 167 -2.18 -5.29 -7.35
CA GLY A 167 -2.65 -6.20 -8.39
C GLY A 167 -4.17 -6.37 -8.44
N GLN A 168 -4.77 -6.61 -7.27
CA GLN A 168 -6.21 -6.76 -7.14
C GLN A 168 -6.72 -5.89 -5.99
N VAL A 169 -7.66 -5.00 -6.30
CA VAL A 169 -8.36 -4.17 -5.32
C VAL A 169 -9.85 -4.46 -5.40
N ASP A 170 -10.36 -5.17 -4.40
CA ASP A 170 -11.78 -5.52 -4.31
C ASP A 170 -12.50 -4.55 -3.39
N VAL A 171 -13.61 -3.98 -3.85
CA VAL A 171 -14.45 -3.10 -3.03
C VAL A 171 -15.74 -3.81 -2.64
N MET A 172 -16.03 -3.80 -1.33
CA MET A 172 -17.24 -4.32 -0.73
C MET A 172 -18.01 -3.19 -0.06
N ASP A 173 -19.19 -2.88 -0.57
CA ASP A 173 -20.14 -1.96 0.06
C ASP A 173 -21.57 -2.33 -0.34
N GLY A 174 -22.53 -1.95 0.49
CA GLY A 174 -23.95 -1.98 0.19
C GLY A 174 -24.49 -0.59 -0.22
N GLY A 175 -25.75 -0.56 -0.64
CA GLY A 175 -26.45 0.69 -0.97
C GLY A 175 -26.03 1.35 -2.28
N TYR A 176 -26.48 2.60 -2.42
CA TYR A 176 -26.35 3.39 -3.64
C TYR A 176 -25.50 4.64 -3.41
N VAL A 177 -24.94 5.19 -4.48
CA VAL A 177 -24.14 6.41 -4.44
C VAL A 177 -25.08 7.59 -4.18
N GLU A 178 -24.83 8.31 -3.10
CA GLU A 178 -25.58 9.51 -2.74
C GLU A 178 -24.85 10.78 -3.20
N PRO A 179 -25.53 11.93 -3.33
CA PRO A 179 -24.90 13.18 -3.75
C PRO A 179 -23.69 13.62 -2.91
N TRP A 180 -23.71 13.36 -1.60
CA TRP A 180 -22.63 13.70 -0.67
C TRP A 180 -21.50 12.63 -0.61
N ASP A 181 -21.61 11.52 -1.35
CA ASP A 181 -20.54 10.53 -1.46
C ASP A 181 -19.51 10.92 -2.53
N VAL A 182 -19.84 11.91 -3.37
CA VAL A 182 -19.00 12.39 -4.47
C VAL A 182 -17.76 13.12 -3.94
N LEU A 183 -16.60 12.83 -4.55
CA LEU A 183 -15.32 13.46 -4.20
C LEU A 183 -14.37 13.45 -5.41
N PRO A 184 -13.55 14.50 -5.60
CA PRO A 184 -12.43 14.43 -6.53
C PRO A 184 -11.53 13.21 -6.22
N GLY A 185 -11.23 12.39 -7.22
CA GLY A 185 -10.48 11.14 -7.02
C GLY A 185 -11.27 10.04 -6.27
N GLY A 186 -12.58 10.21 -6.10
CA GLY A 186 -13.52 9.23 -5.58
C GLY A 186 -14.64 8.95 -6.60
N LEU A 187 -15.84 8.70 -6.09
CA LEU A 187 -17.05 8.56 -6.92
C LEU A 187 -17.44 9.91 -7.54
N SER A 188 -17.94 9.88 -8.77
CA SER A 188 -18.29 11.08 -9.55
C SER A 188 -19.80 11.38 -9.54
N PRO A 189 -20.24 12.62 -9.85
CA PRO A 189 -21.65 12.99 -9.89
C PRO A 189 -22.49 12.12 -10.84
N GLU A 190 -21.90 11.65 -11.94
CA GLU A 190 -22.59 10.81 -12.93
C GLU A 190 -22.96 9.43 -12.41
N GLN A 191 -22.40 9.03 -11.26
CA GLN A 191 -22.62 7.73 -10.64
C GLN A 191 -23.68 7.77 -9.54
N ILE A 192 -24.26 8.94 -9.23
CA ILE A 192 -25.34 9.09 -8.24
C ILE A 192 -26.50 8.15 -8.61
N GLY A 193 -26.97 7.37 -7.63
CA GLY A 193 -28.01 6.35 -7.80
C GLY A 193 -27.51 4.99 -8.33
N GLU A 194 -26.24 4.85 -8.73
CA GLU A 194 -25.66 3.53 -9.02
C GLU A 194 -25.38 2.74 -7.72
N ARG A 195 -25.25 1.40 -7.81
CA ARG A 195 -24.75 0.61 -6.67
C ARG A 195 -23.31 1.01 -6.35
N ARG A 196 -23.03 1.32 -5.07
CA ARG A 196 -21.71 1.81 -4.62
C ARG A 196 -20.56 0.88 -4.97
N ASP A 197 -20.72 -0.42 -4.74
CA ASP A 197 -19.71 -1.43 -5.07
C ASP A 197 -19.37 -1.45 -6.58
N THR A 198 -20.36 -1.21 -7.43
CA THR A 198 -20.25 -1.26 -8.89
C THR A 198 -19.57 0.00 -9.41
N ALA A 199 -19.96 1.17 -8.88
CA ALA A 199 -19.33 2.44 -9.15
C ALA A 199 -17.85 2.44 -8.71
N ALA A 200 -17.55 1.94 -7.51
CA ALA A 200 -16.19 1.83 -7.00
C ALA A 200 -15.32 0.83 -7.78
N ARG A 201 -15.86 -0.32 -8.20
CA ARG A 201 -15.13 -1.24 -9.11
C ARG A 201 -14.85 -0.63 -10.48
N ARG A 202 -15.72 0.26 -10.97
CA ARG A 202 -15.46 1.02 -12.20
C ARG A 202 -14.29 2.00 -11.97
N LEU A 203 -14.31 2.72 -10.85
CA LEU A 203 -13.24 3.64 -10.44
C LEU A 203 -11.88 2.95 -10.31
N VAL A 204 -11.82 1.80 -9.62
CA VAL A 204 -10.60 0.98 -9.49
C VAL A 204 -10.03 0.59 -10.86
N ARG A 205 -10.90 0.15 -11.79
CA ARG A 205 -10.48 -0.24 -13.14
C ARG A 205 -10.02 0.95 -14.00
N SER A 206 -10.61 2.12 -13.82
CA SER A 206 -10.17 3.33 -14.51
C SER A 206 -8.84 3.87 -13.97
N ALA A 207 -8.55 3.68 -12.67
CA ALA A 207 -7.30 4.11 -12.06
C ALA A 207 -6.08 3.31 -12.55
N ALA A 208 -6.28 2.03 -12.89
CA ALA A 208 -5.27 1.19 -13.51
C ALA A 208 -5.88 0.37 -14.66
N PRO A 209 -5.94 0.93 -15.88
CA PRO A 209 -6.46 0.21 -17.04
C PRO A 209 -5.51 -0.94 -17.40
N ALA A 210 -5.76 -2.13 -16.85
CA ALA A 210 -5.03 -3.33 -17.23
C ALA A 210 -5.30 -3.66 -18.70
N ARG A 211 -4.33 -4.28 -19.38
CA ARG A 211 -4.67 -5.06 -20.57
C ARG A 211 -5.71 -6.09 -20.13
N ARG A 212 -6.84 -6.17 -20.84
CA ARG A 212 -7.64 -7.40 -20.88
C ARG A 212 -6.73 -8.48 -21.46
N THR A 213 -5.87 -9.08 -20.63
CA THR A 213 -5.41 -10.42 -20.92
C THR A 213 -6.67 -11.24 -20.83
N SER A 214 -7.14 -11.72 -21.97
CA SER A 214 -8.10 -12.82 -21.99
C SER A 214 -7.60 -13.82 -20.96
N ARG A 215 -8.35 -14.05 -19.88
CA ARG A 215 -8.18 -15.29 -19.10
C ARG A 215 -8.07 -16.37 -20.16
N ALA A 216 -6.92 -17.02 -20.28
CA ALA A 216 -6.85 -18.27 -20.99
C ALA A 216 -7.92 -19.11 -20.33
N ALA A 217 -9.02 -19.32 -21.05
CA ALA A 217 -10.02 -20.28 -20.64
C ALA A 217 -9.24 -21.59 -20.54
N SER A 218 -9.07 -22.09 -19.32
CA SER A 218 -8.64 -23.47 -19.13
C SER A 218 -9.54 -24.33 -20.01
N PRO A 219 -8.99 -25.20 -20.87
CA PRO A 219 -9.79 -25.97 -21.80
C PRO A 219 -10.73 -26.83 -20.97
N ALA A 220 -12.04 -26.54 -21.07
CA ALA A 220 -13.07 -27.42 -20.56
C ALA A 220 -12.87 -28.77 -21.22
N SER A 221 -12.45 -29.76 -20.45
CA SER A 221 -12.34 -31.14 -20.91
C SER A 221 -13.74 -31.61 -21.28
N SER A 222 -13.95 -31.75 -22.58
CA SER A 222 -15.11 -32.38 -23.18
C SER A 222 -15.18 -33.85 -22.78
N ALA A 223 -16.14 -34.19 -21.92
CA ALA A 223 -16.74 -35.52 -21.87
C ALA A 223 -18.26 -35.28 -21.85
N ARG A 224 -18.91 -35.17 -23.02
CA ARG A 224 -19.61 -36.30 -23.67
C ARG A 224 -20.27 -37.22 -22.65
N GLY A 225 -21.56 -36.96 -22.39
CA GLY A 225 -22.50 -37.84 -21.71
C GLY A 225 -23.90 -37.31 -21.94
N ALA A 226 -24.71 -38.08 -22.64
CA ALA A 226 -25.93 -37.68 -23.33
C ALA A 226 -27.11 -37.33 -22.41
N SER A 227 -27.95 -36.40 -22.87
CA SER A 227 -29.36 -36.31 -22.47
C SER A 227 -30.13 -37.57 -22.85
N PRO A 228 -31.23 -37.85 -22.15
CA PRO A 228 -32.51 -37.81 -22.84
C PRO A 228 -33.52 -36.87 -22.16
N ALA A 229 -34.43 -36.36 -22.99
CA ALA A 229 -35.45 -35.36 -22.69
C ALA A 229 -36.75 -36.00 -22.13
N PRO A 230 -37.91 -35.32 -22.07
CA PRO A 230 -38.57 -34.93 -20.82
C PRO A 230 -39.90 -35.68 -20.56
N ALA A 231 -40.36 -35.70 -19.31
CA ALA A 231 -41.70 -36.19 -18.97
C ALA A 231 -42.43 -35.26 -18.01
N ALA A 232 -43.44 -34.60 -18.60
CA ALA A 232 -44.78 -34.33 -18.10
C ALA A 232 -45.04 -33.40 -16.88
N CYS A 233 -45.97 -32.50 -17.17
CA CYS A 233 -46.72 -31.57 -16.34
C CYS A 233 -47.62 -32.29 -15.31
N GLY A 234 -47.77 -31.70 -14.12
CA GLY A 234 -48.75 -32.08 -13.10
C GLY A 234 -49.03 -30.91 -12.16
N THR A 235 -50.30 -30.56 -12.07
CA THR A 235 -50.89 -29.32 -11.52
C THR A 235 -51.22 -29.34 -10.02
N ALA A 236 -51.39 -28.13 -9.47
CA ALA A 236 -52.24 -27.69 -8.32
C ALA A 236 -51.53 -27.32 -6.99
N GLY A 237 -51.71 -26.06 -6.56
CA GLY A 237 -51.21 -25.41 -5.31
C GLY A 237 -52.13 -25.62 -4.09
N PRO A 238 -52.28 -24.68 -3.10
CA PRO A 238 -51.62 -23.38 -2.86
C PRO A 238 -51.03 -23.21 -1.43
N SER A 239 -50.24 -22.14 -1.19
CA SER A 239 -50.36 -21.18 -0.07
C SER A 239 -49.03 -20.51 0.30
N CYS A 240 -49.17 -19.24 0.70
CA CYS A 240 -48.13 -18.29 1.07
C CYS A 240 -47.43 -18.65 2.39
N GLY A 241 -46.12 -18.42 2.46
CA GLY A 241 -45.35 -18.47 3.70
C GLY A 241 -43.96 -17.88 3.47
N VAL A 242 -43.63 -16.87 4.27
CA VAL A 242 -42.49 -15.95 4.14
C VAL A 242 -41.17 -16.59 4.58
N ALA A 243 -40.07 -16.03 4.05
CA ALA A 243 -38.68 -16.10 4.52
C ALA A 243 -37.85 -17.37 4.22
N ALA A 244 -36.92 -17.25 3.26
CA ALA A 244 -35.56 -17.80 3.37
C ALA A 244 -34.63 -17.16 2.33
N SER A 245 -33.48 -16.74 2.83
CA SER A 245 -32.30 -16.20 2.16
C SER A 245 -31.56 -17.22 1.29
N ALA A 246 -31.15 -16.81 0.09
CA ALA A 246 -29.95 -17.21 -0.67
C ALA A 246 -30.03 -16.47 -2.02
N GLY A 247 -29.07 -15.69 -2.50
CA GLY A 247 -27.65 -15.99 -2.64
C GLY A 247 -27.33 -16.01 -4.15
N HIS A 248 -26.74 -14.94 -4.68
CA HIS A 248 -26.07 -14.89 -5.99
C HIS A 248 -25.02 -13.78 -5.88
N GLY A 249 -23.72 -13.98 -5.93
CA GLY A 249 -22.88 -15.11 -6.33
C GLY A 249 -21.53 -14.47 -6.63
N ALA A 250 -20.82 -14.03 -5.58
CA ALA A 250 -19.45 -13.57 -5.73
C ALA A 250 -18.58 -14.83 -5.77
N SER A 251 -18.03 -15.12 -6.95
CA SER A 251 -17.01 -16.14 -7.14
C SER A 251 -15.89 -15.94 -6.12
N ALA A 252 -15.88 -16.80 -5.10
CA ALA A 252 -14.83 -16.85 -4.09
C ALA A 252 -13.59 -17.47 -4.75
N ASP A 253 -12.60 -16.63 -5.03
CA ASP A 253 -11.24 -17.14 -5.24
C ASP A 253 -10.77 -17.83 -3.94
N PRO A 254 -10.11 -19.00 -4.03
CA PRO A 254 -9.73 -19.82 -2.88
C PRO A 254 -8.66 -19.21 -1.96
N CYS A 255 -8.10 -18.04 -2.30
CA CYS A 255 -7.17 -17.29 -1.45
C CYS A 255 -7.85 -15.99 -0.97
N GLY A 256 -7.90 -15.78 0.35
CA GLY A 256 -8.40 -14.54 0.96
C GLY A 256 -7.57 -13.31 0.57
N PRO A 257 -8.00 -12.08 0.93
CA PRO A 257 -7.20 -10.89 0.72
C PRO A 257 -5.95 -10.89 1.62
N ASP A 258 -4.85 -10.31 1.15
CA ASP A 258 -3.60 -10.13 1.93
C ASP A 258 -3.76 -9.03 2.99
N LEU A 259 -4.67 -8.09 2.75
CA LEU A 259 -4.99 -6.99 3.66
C LEU A 259 -6.42 -6.51 3.44
N VAL A 260 -7.09 -6.10 4.52
CA VAL A 260 -8.39 -5.42 4.47
C VAL A 260 -8.31 -3.99 4.99
N VAL A 261 -8.80 -3.02 4.22
CA VAL A 261 -9.05 -1.65 4.71
C VAL A 261 -10.52 -1.53 5.09
N ILE A 262 -10.80 -1.15 6.33
CA ILE A 262 -12.15 -0.94 6.87
C ILE A 262 -12.42 0.56 6.90
N ALA A 263 -13.21 1.04 5.95
CA ALA A 263 -13.51 2.45 5.69
C ALA A 263 -15.03 2.73 5.72
N PRO A 264 -15.68 2.64 6.90
CA PRO A 264 -17.12 2.83 7.04
C PRO A 264 -17.52 4.27 6.68
N ARG A 265 -18.71 4.42 6.12
CA ARG A 265 -19.20 5.71 5.58
C ARG A 265 -19.45 6.77 6.67
N ASP A 266 -19.88 6.36 7.85
CA ASP A 266 -20.14 7.24 8.99
C ASP A 266 -18.91 7.52 9.85
N GLY A 267 -17.78 6.87 9.57
CA GLY A 267 -16.53 6.99 10.33
C GLY A 267 -16.55 6.35 11.72
N LEU A 268 -17.71 6.04 12.29
CA LEU A 268 -17.83 5.57 13.66
C LEU A 268 -17.13 4.22 13.85
N ALA A 269 -17.34 3.27 12.94
CA ALA A 269 -16.68 1.95 13.04
C ALA A 269 -15.16 2.00 12.73
N ALA A 270 -14.64 3.13 12.23
CA ALA A 270 -13.19 3.36 12.14
C ALA A 270 -12.64 3.92 13.46
N TYR A 271 -13.35 4.87 14.07
CA TYR A 271 -12.98 5.47 15.35
C TYR A 271 -13.20 4.51 16.54
N ALA A 272 -14.27 3.71 16.51
CA ALA A 272 -14.61 2.74 17.54
C ALA A 272 -15.00 1.40 16.90
N PRO A 273 -14.01 0.59 16.49
CA PRO A 273 -14.25 -0.69 15.84
C PRO A 273 -15.09 -1.66 16.68
N GLU A 274 -15.89 -2.47 15.98
CA GLU A 274 -16.69 -3.54 16.56
C GLU A 274 -15.89 -4.84 16.58
N PRO A 275 -15.65 -5.46 17.76
CA PRO A 275 -14.92 -6.73 17.84
C PRO A 275 -15.52 -7.82 16.95
N ASP A 276 -16.84 -7.95 16.94
CA ASP A 276 -17.57 -8.99 16.21
C ASP A 276 -17.43 -8.81 14.69
N ALA A 277 -17.44 -7.56 14.20
CA ALA A 277 -17.25 -7.26 12.78
C ALA A 277 -15.85 -7.63 12.26
N ALA A 278 -14.87 -7.72 13.17
CA ALA A 278 -13.49 -8.10 12.86
C ALA A 278 -13.18 -9.58 13.15
N GLU A 279 -14.11 -10.35 13.73
CA GLU A 279 -13.86 -11.72 14.19
C GLU A 279 -13.34 -12.64 13.08
N GLN A 280 -13.96 -12.58 11.89
CA GLN A 280 -13.54 -13.36 10.73
C GLN A 280 -12.12 -13.00 10.25
N LEU A 281 -11.74 -11.72 10.35
CA LEU A 281 -10.40 -11.28 9.96
C LEU A 281 -9.36 -11.73 10.98
N MET A 282 -9.72 -11.70 12.27
CA MET A 282 -8.87 -12.20 13.34
C MET A 282 -8.67 -13.71 13.24
N SER A 283 -9.73 -14.49 13.01
CA SER A 283 -9.63 -15.95 12.89
C SER A 283 -8.87 -16.39 11.64
N ALA A 284 -9.06 -15.69 10.51
CA ALA A 284 -8.32 -15.91 9.28
C ALA A 284 -6.89 -15.31 9.30
N LYS A 285 -6.50 -14.63 10.39
CA LYS A 285 -5.22 -13.92 10.54
C LYS A 285 -4.94 -12.91 9.42
N VAL A 286 -5.97 -12.25 8.93
CA VAL A 286 -5.87 -11.24 7.87
C VAL A 286 -5.53 -9.88 8.48
N PRO A 287 -4.40 -9.26 8.10
CA PRO A 287 -4.07 -7.89 8.45
C PRO A 287 -5.19 -6.93 8.05
N HIS A 288 -5.54 -5.98 8.92
CA HIS A 288 -6.57 -5.01 8.58
C HIS A 288 -6.35 -3.63 9.21
N LEU A 289 -6.67 -2.59 8.44
CA LEU A 289 -6.48 -1.19 8.79
C LEU A 289 -7.82 -0.47 8.88
N TYR A 290 -8.08 0.24 9.97
CA TYR A 290 -9.24 1.12 10.10
C TYR A 290 -8.91 2.51 9.57
N ALA A 291 -9.82 3.10 8.79
CA ALA A 291 -9.67 4.46 8.32
C ALA A 291 -11.03 5.14 8.15
N GLY A 292 -11.13 6.42 8.44
CA GLY A 292 -12.39 7.13 8.29
C GLY A 292 -12.33 8.57 8.73
N VAL A 293 -13.43 9.28 8.51
CA VAL A 293 -13.65 10.63 9.05
C VAL A 293 -14.91 10.57 9.89
N LEU A 294 -14.81 10.96 11.14
CA LEU A 294 -15.93 11.11 12.06
C LEU A 294 -15.98 12.58 12.49
N GLU A 295 -17.10 13.24 12.20
CA GLU A 295 -17.27 14.67 12.47
C GLU A 295 -16.18 15.52 11.78
N GLY A 296 -15.30 16.16 12.55
CA GLY A 296 -14.14 16.91 12.05
C GLY A 296 -12.80 16.19 12.25
N THR A 297 -12.81 14.90 12.57
CA THR A 297 -11.62 14.12 12.92
C THR A 297 -11.38 13.00 11.92
N GLY A 298 -10.24 13.07 11.23
CA GLY A 298 -9.71 12.00 10.40
C GLY A 298 -8.99 10.97 11.27
N VAL A 299 -9.18 9.70 10.98
CA VAL A 299 -8.58 8.57 11.71
C VAL A 299 -7.95 7.62 10.71
N VAL A 300 -6.70 7.25 10.96
CA VAL A 300 -6.02 6.14 10.28
C VAL A 300 -5.36 5.26 11.33
N GLY A 301 -5.82 4.03 11.45
CA GLY A 301 -5.31 3.06 12.40
C GLY A 301 -6.24 2.73 13.57
N PRO A 302 -5.89 1.68 14.32
CA PRO A 302 -4.66 0.91 14.16
C PRO A 302 -4.67 -0.02 12.95
N LEU A 303 -3.47 -0.27 12.42
CA LEU A 303 -3.20 -1.44 11.59
C LEU A 303 -3.10 -2.65 12.52
N VAL A 304 -4.10 -3.52 12.43
CA VAL A 304 -4.20 -4.76 13.19
C VAL A 304 -3.44 -5.85 12.45
N LEU A 305 -2.41 -6.37 13.10
CA LEU A 305 -1.69 -7.59 12.75
C LEU A 305 -2.14 -8.64 13.78
N PRO A 306 -3.03 -9.60 13.41
CA PRO A 306 -3.60 -10.53 14.37
C PRO A 306 -2.54 -11.29 15.17
N GLY A 307 -2.65 -11.27 16.51
CA GLY A 307 -1.66 -11.87 17.42
C GLY A 307 -0.47 -10.98 17.77
N ILE A 308 -0.28 -9.85 17.08
CA ILE A 308 0.90 -9.00 17.22
C ILE A 308 0.52 -7.61 17.74
N THR A 309 -0.47 -6.95 17.11
CA THR A 309 -0.92 -5.61 17.53
C THR A 309 -2.31 -5.64 18.16
N CYS A 310 -2.71 -4.54 18.77
CA CYS A 310 -4.00 -4.40 19.43
C CYS A 310 -5.17 -4.62 18.44
N CYS A 311 -6.10 -5.53 18.78
CA CYS A 311 -7.32 -5.72 17.98
C CYS A 311 -8.46 -4.79 18.43
N ALA A 312 -9.60 -4.86 17.75
CA ALA A 312 -10.83 -4.15 18.13
C ALA A 312 -11.28 -4.45 19.57
N GLY A 313 -11.13 -5.69 20.03
CA GLY A 313 -11.40 -6.08 21.43
C GLY A 313 -10.50 -5.36 22.44
N CYS A 314 -9.20 -5.26 22.17
CA CYS A 314 -8.27 -4.49 23.01
C CYS A 314 -8.68 -3.02 23.09
N MET A 315 -9.01 -2.41 21.94
CA MET A 315 -9.46 -1.02 21.88
C MET A 315 -10.73 -0.79 22.69
N ALA A 316 -11.73 -1.66 22.53
CA ALA A 316 -12.99 -1.57 23.26
C ALA A 316 -12.77 -1.71 24.78
N ALA A 317 -11.97 -2.70 25.21
CA ALA A 317 -11.69 -2.93 26.62
C ALA A 317 -10.91 -1.77 27.26
N ARG A 318 -9.82 -1.31 26.64
CA ARG A 318 -9.03 -0.16 27.12
C ARG A 318 -9.88 1.10 27.22
N ARG A 319 -10.76 1.35 26.24
CA ARG A 319 -11.63 2.53 26.28
C ARG A 319 -12.67 2.42 27.39
N ALA A 320 -13.25 1.24 27.62
CA ALA A 320 -14.17 1.00 28.72
C ALA A 320 -13.51 1.12 30.11
N GLU A 321 -12.26 0.69 30.27
CA GLU A 321 -11.48 0.91 31.51
C GLU A 321 -11.28 2.40 31.79
N ARG A 322 -10.91 3.17 30.77
CA ARG A 322 -10.68 4.62 30.90
C ARG A 322 -11.98 5.40 31.08
N GLU A 323 -13.06 4.93 30.47
CA GLU A 323 -14.34 5.63 30.40
C GLU A 323 -15.50 4.63 30.56
N PRO A 324 -15.95 4.36 31.81
CA PRO A 324 -16.96 3.34 32.09
C PRO A 324 -18.32 3.55 31.39
N GLY A 325 -18.67 4.80 31.05
CA GLY A 325 -19.88 5.13 30.29
C GLY A 325 -19.79 4.82 28.79
N TRP A 326 -18.59 4.59 28.26
CA TRP A 326 -18.32 4.45 26.83
C TRP A 326 -19.13 3.35 26.15
N PRO A 327 -19.25 2.11 26.69
CA PRO A 327 -20.04 1.06 26.04
C PRO A 327 -21.50 1.44 25.86
N ARG A 328 -22.09 2.14 26.84
CA ARG A 328 -23.48 2.64 26.77
C ARG A 328 -23.61 3.71 25.68
N MET A 329 -22.66 4.64 25.59
CA MET A 329 -22.66 5.68 24.56
C MET A 329 -22.53 5.08 23.15
N LEU A 330 -21.62 4.12 22.94
CA LEU A 330 -21.48 3.42 21.67
C LEU A 330 -22.78 2.70 21.27
N ALA A 331 -23.42 2.01 22.21
CA ALA A 331 -24.70 1.35 21.96
C ALA A 331 -25.77 2.37 21.54
N GLN A 332 -25.84 3.54 22.20
CA GLN A 332 -26.76 4.61 21.84
C GLN A 332 -26.48 5.19 20.45
N TRP A 333 -25.22 5.48 20.11
CA TRP A 333 -24.86 6.02 18.79
C TRP A 333 -25.10 5.02 17.65
N ARG A 334 -24.89 3.71 17.88
CA ARG A 334 -25.17 2.67 16.87
C ARG A 334 -26.67 2.35 16.72
N SER A 335 -27.43 2.42 17.81
CA SER A 335 -28.87 2.13 17.82
C SER A 335 -29.75 3.33 17.46
N GLY A 336 -29.20 4.54 17.55
CA GLY A 336 -29.92 5.78 17.26
C GLY A 336 -30.38 5.89 15.81
N ARG A 337 -31.37 6.77 15.57
CA ARG A 337 -31.73 7.19 14.20
C ARG A 337 -30.46 7.66 13.50
N GLN A 338 -30.09 7.00 12.40
CA GLN A 338 -28.94 7.43 11.61
C GLN A 338 -29.13 8.90 11.21
N THR A 339 -28.13 9.72 11.49
CA THR A 339 -28.10 11.10 11.02
C THR A 339 -28.22 11.09 9.50
N PRO A 340 -29.12 11.88 8.89
CA PRO A 340 -29.39 11.79 7.46
C PRO A 340 -28.16 12.06 6.59
N VAL A 341 -27.17 12.81 7.10
CA VAL A 341 -25.91 13.10 6.39
C VAL A 341 -24.72 12.95 7.36
N PRO A 342 -23.74 12.07 7.08
CA PRO A 342 -22.54 11.96 7.90
C PRO A 342 -21.65 13.18 7.70
N ALA A 343 -21.18 13.76 8.81
CA ALA A 343 -20.17 14.81 8.79
C ALA A 343 -18.83 14.20 8.37
N CYS A 344 -18.38 14.58 7.18
CA CYS A 344 -17.10 14.21 6.63
C CYS A 344 -16.70 15.36 5.72
N ASP A 345 -15.60 16.05 6.01
CA ASP A 345 -15.13 17.14 5.16
C ASP A 345 -14.42 16.57 3.92
N ALA A 346 -14.58 17.22 2.76
CA ALA A 346 -14.02 16.72 1.50
C ALA A 346 -12.48 16.76 1.48
N ALA A 347 -11.88 17.84 1.99
CA ALA A 347 -10.42 17.96 2.04
C ALA A 347 -9.84 17.00 3.07
N LEU A 348 -10.45 16.91 4.26
CA LEU A 348 -10.05 15.96 5.30
C LEU A 348 -10.17 14.51 4.80
N ALA A 349 -11.26 14.14 4.14
CA ALA A 349 -11.43 12.80 3.56
C ALA A 349 -10.34 12.47 2.53
N THR A 350 -9.96 13.43 1.70
CA THR A 350 -8.88 13.28 0.71
C THR A 350 -7.53 13.04 1.39
N VAL A 351 -7.21 13.81 2.43
CA VAL A 351 -5.97 13.65 3.20
C VAL A 351 -5.94 12.29 3.91
N VAL A 352 -7.05 11.91 4.56
CA VAL A 352 -7.18 10.61 5.23
C VAL A 352 -7.05 9.46 4.22
N ALA A 353 -7.66 9.56 3.04
CA ALA A 353 -7.55 8.53 2.00
C ALA A 353 -6.12 8.40 1.47
N GLY A 354 -5.46 9.51 1.17
CA GLY A 354 -4.05 9.54 0.74
C GLY A 354 -3.12 8.95 1.80
N TYR A 355 -3.30 9.35 3.05
CA TYR A 355 -2.50 8.84 4.17
C TYR A 355 -2.74 7.35 4.42
N THR A 356 -4.00 6.90 4.37
CA THR A 356 -4.36 5.48 4.47
C THR A 356 -3.68 4.66 3.38
N ALA A 357 -3.75 5.11 2.13
CA ALA A 357 -3.06 4.43 1.02
C ALA A 357 -1.54 4.37 1.26
N ALA A 358 -0.92 5.44 1.76
CA ALA A 358 0.50 5.44 2.10
C ALA A 358 0.85 4.43 3.21
N GLN A 359 0.03 4.30 4.27
CA GLN A 359 0.23 3.30 5.32
C GLN A 359 0.13 1.87 4.77
N VAL A 360 -0.87 1.62 3.91
CA VAL A 360 -1.05 0.32 3.25
C VAL A 360 0.15 -0.01 2.37
N LEU A 361 0.55 0.90 1.48
CA LEU A 361 1.67 0.67 0.57
C LEU A 361 2.98 0.46 1.34
N ALA A 362 3.23 1.22 2.40
CA ALA A 362 4.41 1.03 3.25
C ALA A 362 4.46 -0.38 3.87
N LEU A 363 3.31 -0.94 4.28
CA LEU A 363 3.23 -2.33 4.73
C LEU A 363 3.50 -3.33 3.59
N LEU A 364 2.86 -3.13 2.43
CA LEU A 364 3.03 -4.01 1.27
C LEU A 364 4.46 -4.01 0.72
N ASP A 365 5.16 -2.89 0.90
CA ASP A 365 6.57 -2.75 0.53
C ASP A 365 7.52 -3.37 1.57
N GLY A 366 7.01 -4.00 2.63
CA GLY A 366 7.77 -4.66 3.69
C GLY A 366 8.24 -3.73 4.81
N GLY A 367 7.78 -2.48 4.83
CA GLY A 367 8.02 -1.53 5.91
C GLY A 367 7.07 -1.73 7.09
N THR A 368 7.35 -1.00 8.19
CA THR A 368 6.47 -0.94 9.38
C THR A 368 5.85 0.44 9.45
N PRO A 369 4.60 0.63 8.97
CA PRO A 369 3.97 1.94 8.98
C PRO A 369 3.64 2.41 10.41
N PRO A 370 3.59 3.73 10.68
CA PRO A 370 3.25 4.29 11.99
C PRO A 370 1.92 3.77 12.58
N SER A 371 0.99 3.33 11.74
CA SER A 371 -0.29 2.75 12.17
C SER A 371 -0.17 1.36 12.83
N VAL A 372 1.00 0.69 12.77
CA VAL A 372 1.23 -0.59 13.47
C VAL A 372 1.17 -0.35 14.99
N GLY A 373 0.08 -0.79 15.62
CA GLY A 373 -0.12 -0.62 17.07
C GLY A 373 -0.36 0.82 17.53
N ALA A 374 -0.69 1.72 16.61
CA ALA A 374 -1.07 3.10 16.94
C ALA A 374 -2.18 3.60 16.01
N ARG A 375 -2.96 4.55 16.50
CA ARG A 375 -3.91 5.32 15.72
C ARG A 375 -3.33 6.68 15.43
N LEU A 376 -3.55 7.16 14.22
CA LEU A 376 -3.18 8.49 13.79
C LEU A 376 -4.46 9.30 13.61
N GLU A 377 -4.52 10.44 14.30
CA GLU A 377 -5.67 11.35 14.27
C GLU A 377 -5.25 12.67 13.63
N LEU A 378 -6.16 13.24 12.83
CA LEU A 378 -5.98 14.52 12.16
C LEU A 378 -7.27 15.33 12.29
N THR A 379 -7.24 16.37 13.12
CA THR A 379 -8.47 17.10 13.52
C THR A 379 -8.51 18.50 12.93
N LEU A 380 -9.67 18.87 12.36
CA LEU A 380 -9.92 20.24 11.89
C LEU A 380 -10.14 21.22 13.06
N PRO A 381 -9.78 22.51 12.90
CA PRO A 381 -9.11 23.11 11.74
C PRO A 381 -7.57 22.98 11.79
N GLY A 382 -7.00 22.46 12.88
CA GLY A 382 -5.57 22.51 13.16
C GLY A 382 -4.71 21.62 12.24
N LEU A 383 -5.25 20.49 11.77
CA LEU A 383 -4.58 19.55 10.86
C LEU A 383 -3.16 19.13 11.30
N ALA A 384 -2.94 19.05 12.62
CA ALA A 384 -1.75 18.42 13.19
C ALA A 384 -1.99 16.92 13.36
N TRP A 385 -1.03 16.11 12.90
CA TRP A 385 -1.08 14.67 13.11
C TRP A 385 -0.73 14.33 14.55
N ASP A 386 -1.62 13.58 15.20
CA ASP A 386 -1.43 13.06 16.54
C ASP A 386 -1.34 11.53 16.47
N VAL A 387 -0.20 10.99 16.88
CA VAL A 387 0.03 9.55 16.92
C VAL A 387 -0.28 9.06 18.32
N ARG A 388 -1.34 8.25 18.44
CA ARG A 388 -1.84 7.66 19.68
C ARG A 388 -1.50 6.18 19.71
N PRO A 389 -0.44 5.76 20.42
CA PRO A 389 -0.17 4.34 20.65
C PRO A 389 -1.36 3.67 21.33
N ILE A 390 -1.69 2.47 20.90
CA ILE A 390 -2.75 1.67 21.51
C ILE A 390 -2.10 0.40 22.06
N GLU A 391 -2.16 0.25 23.38
CA GLU A 391 -1.63 -0.93 24.03
C GLU A 391 -2.63 -2.07 23.97
N PRO A 392 -2.17 -3.31 23.73
CA PRO A 392 -3.05 -4.45 23.87
C PRO A 392 -3.55 -4.57 25.32
N HIS A 393 -4.69 -5.21 25.49
CA HIS A 393 -5.37 -5.32 26.78
C HIS A 393 -5.08 -6.68 27.43
N PRO A 394 -4.76 -6.75 28.73
CA PRO A 394 -4.34 -8.00 29.39
C PRO A 394 -5.43 -9.08 29.41
N SER A 395 -6.71 -8.70 29.47
CA SER A 395 -7.82 -9.67 29.41
C SER A 395 -8.23 -10.07 27.98
N CYS A 396 -7.63 -9.47 26.95
CA CYS A 396 -8.00 -9.79 25.57
C CYS A 396 -7.27 -11.05 25.09
N VAL A 397 -8.04 -12.03 24.61
CA VAL A 397 -7.54 -13.32 24.13
C VAL A 397 -6.89 -13.27 22.74
N CYS A 398 -6.64 -12.07 22.19
CA CYS A 398 -6.13 -11.92 20.83
C CYS A 398 -4.64 -12.25 20.66
N GLY A 399 -3.92 -12.52 21.75
CA GLY A 399 -2.49 -12.89 21.75
C GLY A 399 -1.50 -11.73 21.65
N ALA A 400 -1.96 -10.49 21.44
CA ALA A 400 -1.06 -9.35 21.28
C ALA A 400 -0.26 -8.97 22.55
N MET A 401 -0.72 -9.36 23.75
CA MET A 401 0.01 -9.10 25.00
C MET A 401 1.27 -9.95 25.17
N THR A 402 1.31 -11.14 24.57
CA THR A 402 2.47 -12.03 24.67
C THR A 402 3.59 -11.66 23.69
N THR A 403 3.34 -10.69 22.82
CA THR A 403 4.25 -10.29 21.74
C THR A 403 4.82 -8.91 22.06
N SER A 404 6.08 -8.83 22.49
CA SER A 404 6.77 -7.55 22.63
C SER A 404 7.15 -7.02 21.25
N VAL A 405 6.33 -6.15 20.67
CA VAL A 405 6.71 -5.41 19.46
C VAL A 405 7.66 -4.29 19.87
N THR A 406 8.92 -4.37 19.45
CA THR A 406 9.88 -3.27 19.57
C THR A 406 9.35 -2.08 18.77
N ARG A 407 8.71 -1.12 19.45
CA ARG A 407 8.35 0.16 18.83
C ARG A 407 9.65 0.92 18.58
N TYR A 408 9.88 1.33 17.34
CA TYR A 408 10.91 2.32 17.05
C TYR A 408 10.37 3.67 17.56
N SER A 409 10.90 4.13 18.69
CA SER A 409 10.74 5.52 19.10
C SER A 409 11.29 6.38 17.98
N SER A 410 10.50 7.31 17.46
CA SER A 410 11.02 8.42 16.68
C SER A 410 11.77 9.34 17.64
N ASP A 411 12.93 8.91 18.14
CA ASP A 411 13.90 9.83 18.69
C ASP A 411 14.45 10.62 17.50
N GLY A 412 14.28 11.94 17.55
CA GLY A 412 14.92 12.85 16.62
C GLY A 412 16.43 12.65 16.73
N GLU A 413 17.00 11.99 15.74
CA GLU A 413 18.44 11.90 15.57
C GLU A 413 18.95 13.32 15.26
N GLU A 414 19.53 13.97 16.27
CA GLU A 414 20.36 15.14 16.07
C GLU A 414 21.45 14.79 15.04
N PRO A 415 21.63 15.58 13.97
CA PRO A 415 22.74 15.36 13.05
C PRO A 415 24.02 15.86 13.73
N GLN A 416 24.73 14.97 14.42
CA GLN A 416 26.13 15.19 14.76
C GLN A 416 27.00 14.00 14.39
N ALA A 417 27.80 14.19 13.35
CA ALA A 417 29.23 13.90 13.39
C ALA A 417 29.95 14.76 12.34
N THR A 418 30.39 15.92 12.79
CA THR A 418 31.53 16.66 12.26
C THR A 418 32.76 15.77 12.36
N MET A 419 33.54 15.62 11.28
CA MET A 419 34.97 15.30 11.37
C MET A 419 35.70 16.16 10.33
N SER A 420 36.06 17.36 10.78
CA SER A 420 37.18 18.11 10.24
C SER A 420 38.39 17.75 11.09
N GLY A 421 39.38 17.13 10.46
CA GLY A 421 40.68 16.77 11.02
C GLY A 421 41.57 16.25 9.91
#